data_AF-A0A316HMI0-F1
#
_entry.id   AF-A0A316HMI0-F1
#
_cell.length_a   1.000
_cell.length_b   1.000
_cell.length_c   1.000
_cell.angle_alpha   90.00
_cell.angle_beta   90.00
_cell.angle_gamma   90.00
#
_symmetry.space_group_name_H-M   'P 1'
#
loop_
_entity.id
_entity.type
_entity.pdbx_description
1 polymer ?
#
loop_
_entity_poly.entity_id
_entity_poly.type
_entity_poly.pdbx_seq_one_letter_code
_entity_poly.pdbx_strand_id
1 'polypeptide(L)'
;MPVFALVLLGMFAEIAVMIAVGNAIGGLWMIALLLVGTLVGLQLVRRQGAQTMAAFSEAVWKRQQPHQEMADGVLIAAAGALIMVPGFISDVAALFLLFPPTRRLVSRRIARKAEAAALKFEHDRRFGPGQVVEGEVVDVDPVVITDRRELT
;
A
#
# COMPACT_ATOMS: atom_id res chain seq x y z
N MET A 1 6.68 2.33 -20.77
CA MET A 1 8.04 2.80 -21.06
C MET A 1 8.79 3.46 -19.89
N PRO A 2 8.19 4.30 -18.99
CA PRO A 2 8.98 5.01 -17.98
C PRO A 2 9.53 4.10 -16.86
N VAL A 3 8.81 3.03 -16.50
CA VAL A 3 9.23 2.09 -15.44
C VAL A 3 10.52 1.37 -15.80
N PHE A 4 10.67 0.92 -17.04
CA PHE A 4 11.87 0.23 -17.50
C PHE A 4 13.11 1.13 -17.41
N ALA A 5 12.98 2.41 -17.77
CA ALA A 5 14.06 3.38 -17.64
C ALA A 5 14.48 3.62 -16.18
N LEU A 6 13.52 3.67 -15.26
CA LEU A 6 13.82 3.81 -13.82
C LEU A 6 14.55 2.59 -13.26
N VAL A 7 14.13 1.37 -13.65
CA VAL A 7 14.79 0.13 -13.23
C VAL A 7 16.22 0.07 -13.74
N LEU A 8 16.43 0.39 -15.02
CA LEU A 8 17.79 0.46 -15.59
C LEU A 8 18.65 1.50 -14.87
N LEU A 9 18.13 2.71 -14.68
CA LEU A 9 18.85 3.77 -13.98
C LEU A 9 19.25 3.34 -12.56
N GLY A 10 18.33 2.69 -11.83
CA GLY A 10 18.61 2.13 -10.51
C GLY A 10 19.73 1.09 -10.55
N MET A 11 19.73 0.19 -11.52
CA MET A 11 20.78 -0.83 -11.68
C MET A 11 22.16 -0.21 -11.96
N PHE A 12 22.24 0.80 -12.82
CA PHE A 12 23.50 1.52 -13.05
C PHE A 12 23.97 2.27 -11.80
N ALA A 13 23.04 2.89 -11.06
CA ALA A 13 23.36 3.56 -9.81
C ALA A 13 23.93 2.58 -8.77
N GLU A 14 23.39 1.36 -8.68
CA GLU A 14 23.92 0.35 -7.76
C GLU A 14 25.34 -0.06 -8.09
N ILE A 15 25.63 -0.32 -9.35
CA ILE A 15 26.99 -0.67 -9.78
C ILE A 15 27.95 0.48 -9.45
N ALA A 16 27.54 1.74 -9.68
CA ALA A 16 28.37 2.90 -9.33
C ALA A 16 28.65 2.99 -7.82
N VAL A 17 27.64 2.74 -6.97
CA VAL A 17 27.82 2.72 -5.51
C VAL A 17 28.69 1.56 -5.07
N MET A 18 28.51 0.36 -5.62
CA MET A 18 29.36 -0.79 -5.31
C MET A 18 30.83 -0.52 -5.67
N ILE A 19 31.10 0.07 -6.83
CA ILE A 19 32.47 0.46 -7.20
C ILE A 19 33.03 1.49 -6.22
N ALA A 20 32.24 2.52 -5.87
CA ALA A 20 32.68 3.56 -4.94
C ALA A 20 32.99 2.99 -3.54
N VAL A 21 32.11 2.15 -3.00
CA VAL A 21 32.30 1.49 -1.70
C VAL A 21 33.44 0.49 -1.76
N GLY A 22 33.51 -0.34 -2.80
CA GLY A 22 34.60 -1.29 -3.03
C GLY A 22 35.97 -0.62 -3.07
N ASN A 23 36.07 0.57 -3.67
CA ASN A 23 37.30 1.38 -3.66
C ASN A 23 37.59 2.02 -2.30
N ALA A 24 36.57 2.36 -1.51
CA ALA A 24 36.74 3.02 -0.22
C ALA A 24 37.14 2.07 0.92
N ILE A 25 36.52 0.88 0.99
CA ILE A 25 36.71 -0.07 2.10
C ILE A 25 37.31 -1.41 1.66
N GLY A 26 37.45 -1.66 0.35
CA GLY A 26 37.94 -2.92 -0.20
C GLY A 26 36.83 -3.90 -0.57
N GLY A 27 37.08 -4.69 -1.62
CA GLY A 27 36.08 -5.61 -2.19
C GLY A 27 35.58 -6.68 -1.23
N LEU A 28 36.46 -7.25 -0.38
CA LEU A 28 36.06 -8.26 0.61
C LEU A 28 35.09 -7.70 1.65
N TRP A 29 35.36 -6.50 2.16
CA TRP A 29 34.48 -5.85 3.14
C TRP A 29 33.15 -5.43 2.52
N MET A 30 33.15 -4.95 1.28
CA MET A 30 31.93 -4.69 0.52
C MET A 30 31.06 -5.94 0.39
N ILE A 31 31.64 -7.08 0.00
CA ILE A 31 30.91 -8.36 -0.12
C ILE A 31 30.34 -8.79 1.23
N ALA A 32 31.11 -8.65 2.32
CA ALA A 32 30.64 -8.96 3.66
C ALA A 32 29.44 -8.08 4.07
N LEU A 33 29.48 -6.78 3.76
CA LEU A 33 28.36 -5.87 4.03
C LEU A 33 27.11 -6.25 3.26
N LEU A 34 27.22 -6.55 1.97
CA LEU A 34 26.09 -6.99 1.14
C LEU A 34 25.48 -8.29 1.67
N LEU A 35 26.33 -9.25 2.07
CA LEU A 35 25.87 -10.52 2.64
C LEU A 35 25.12 -10.29 3.95
N VAL A 36 25.66 -9.47 4.85
CA VAL A 36 25.02 -9.13 6.14
C VAL A 36 23.71 -8.39 5.91
N GLY A 37 23.69 -7.38 5.03
CA GLY A 37 22.49 -6.62 4.68
C GLY A 37 21.38 -7.51 4.15
N THR A 38 21.70 -8.37 3.19
CA THR A 38 20.76 -9.34 2.60
C THR A 38 20.21 -10.31 3.66
N LEU A 39 21.08 -10.86 4.53
CA LEU A 39 20.65 -11.77 5.59
C LEU A 39 19.71 -11.09 6.58
N VAL A 40 20.04 -9.86 7.00
CA VAL A 40 19.21 -9.06 7.92
C VAL A 40 17.87 -8.74 7.25
N GLY A 41 17.88 -8.25 6.01
CA GLY A 41 16.67 -7.94 5.24
C GLY A 41 15.78 -9.17 5.10
N LEU A 42 16.34 -10.32 4.70
CA LEU A 42 15.60 -11.56 4.52
C LEU A 42 14.98 -12.06 5.84
N GLN A 43 15.72 -12.01 6.95
CA GLN A 43 15.18 -12.34 8.27
C GLN A 43 13.99 -11.46 8.64
N LEU A 44 14.09 -10.17 8.33
CA LEU A 44 13.07 -9.19 8.65
C LEU A 44 11.83 -9.38 7.77
N VAL A 45 11.99 -9.69 6.48
CA VAL A 45 10.89 -10.08 5.56
C VAL A 45 10.20 -11.34 6.05
N ARG A 46 10.96 -12.38 6.44
CA ARG A 46 10.38 -13.63 6.95
C ARG A 46 9.55 -13.41 8.22
N ARG A 47 10.07 -12.61 9.16
CA ARG A 47 9.37 -12.30 10.42
C ARG A 47 8.11 -11.48 10.18
N GLN A 48 8.20 -10.38 9.44
CA GLN A 48 7.07 -9.49 9.21
C GLN A 48 6.02 -10.13 8.28
N GLY A 49 6.46 -10.84 7.24
CA GLY A 49 5.58 -11.55 6.32
C GLY A 49 4.74 -12.61 7.02
N ALA A 50 5.34 -13.40 7.93
CA ALA A 50 4.60 -14.39 8.73
C ALA A 50 3.55 -13.72 9.64
N GLN A 51 3.90 -12.62 10.31
CA GLN A 51 2.97 -11.87 11.16
C GLN A 51 1.80 -11.29 10.35
N THR A 52 2.08 -10.67 9.21
CA THR A 52 1.04 -10.10 8.34
C THR A 52 0.13 -11.17 7.76
N MET A 53 0.68 -12.33 7.37
CA MET A 53 -0.12 -13.44 6.87
C MET A 53 -1.03 -14.04 7.95
N ALA A 54 -0.54 -14.13 9.20
CA ALA A 54 -1.36 -14.55 10.34
C ALA A 54 -2.51 -13.57 10.61
N ALA A 55 -2.21 -12.26 10.65
CA ALA A 55 -3.23 -11.21 10.84
C ALA A 55 -4.26 -11.16 9.71
N PHE A 56 -3.81 -11.31 8.45
CA PHE A 56 -4.69 -11.42 7.29
C PHE A 56 -5.63 -12.61 7.43
N SER A 57 -5.08 -13.78 7.76
CA SER A 57 -5.89 -14.99 7.96
C SER A 57 -6.95 -14.74 9.03
N GLU A 58 -6.55 -14.22 10.20
CA GLU A 58 -7.46 -13.89 11.31
C GLU A 58 -8.58 -12.93 10.91
N ALA A 59 -8.28 -11.87 10.15
CA ALA A 59 -9.27 -10.91 9.67
C ALA A 59 -10.31 -11.56 8.74
N VAL A 60 -9.86 -12.46 7.85
CA VAL A 60 -10.73 -13.24 6.96
C VAL A 60 -11.64 -14.17 7.76
N TRP A 61 -11.11 -14.88 8.77
CA TRP A 61 -11.90 -15.73 9.66
C TRP A 61 -12.98 -14.94 10.41
N LYS A 62 -12.68 -13.70 10.82
CA LYS A 62 -13.61 -12.79 11.48
C LYS A 62 -14.61 -12.10 10.54
N ARG A 63 -14.59 -12.42 9.24
CA ARG A 63 -15.38 -11.74 8.17
C ARG A 63 -15.18 -10.22 8.14
N GLN A 64 -14.01 -9.74 8.57
CA GLN A 64 -13.63 -8.33 8.47
C GLN A 64 -12.89 -8.11 7.15
N GLN A 65 -12.98 -6.90 6.59
CA GLN A 65 -12.27 -6.58 5.34
C GLN A 65 -10.81 -6.21 5.63
N PRO A 66 -9.82 -7.03 5.22
CA PRO A 66 -8.42 -6.90 5.64
C PRO A 66 -7.63 -5.90 4.80
N HIS A 67 -8.16 -4.68 4.63
CA HIS A 67 -7.55 -3.67 3.73
C HIS A 67 -6.14 -3.28 4.16
N GLN A 68 -5.89 -3.19 5.47
CA GLN A 68 -4.60 -2.76 6.01
C GLN A 68 -3.56 -3.89 5.90
N GLU A 69 -3.97 -5.13 6.16
CA GLU A 69 -3.13 -6.32 6.08
C GLU A 69 -2.72 -6.62 4.63
N MET A 70 -3.63 -6.38 3.67
CA MET A 70 -3.31 -6.47 2.24
C MET A 70 -2.25 -5.44 1.83
N ALA A 71 -2.41 -4.18 2.24
CA ALA A 71 -1.44 -3.12 1.94
C ALA A 71 -0.06 -3.43 2.57
N ASP A 72 -0.05 -3.86 3.83
CA ASP A 72 1.18 -4.27 4.53
C ASP A 72 1.84 -5.47 3.83
N GLY A 73 1.05 -6.45 3.38
CA GLY A 73 1.53 -7.63 2.66
C GLY A 73 2.20 -7.28 1.33
N VAL A 74 1.60 -6.36 0.55
CA VAL A 74 2.19 -5.86 -0.70
C VAL A 74 3.51 -5.13 -0.46
N LEU A 75 3.58 -4.29 0.59
CA LEU A 75 4.82 -3.58 0.94
C LEU A 75 5.92 -4.55 1.37
N ILE A 76 5.60 -5.59 2.14
CA ILE A 76 6.58 -6.61 2.54
C ILE A 76 7.05 -7.42 1.33
N ALA A 77 6.15 -7.77 0.41
CA ALA A 77 6.50 -8.48 -0.82
C ALA A 77 7.41 -7.62 -1.72
N ALA A 78 7.09 -6.33 -1.87
CA ALA A 78 7.93 -5.39 -2.61
C ALA A 78 9.32 -5.24 -1.98
N ALA A 79 9.41 -5.18 -0.65
CA ALA A 79 10.69 -5.14 0.06
C ALA A 79 11.50 -6.43 -0.17
N GLY A 80 10.85 -7.60 -0.13
CA GLY A 80 11.48 -8.89 -0.41
C GLY A 80 12.01 -8.99 -1.85
N ALA A 81 11.26 -8.48 -2.83
CA ALA A 81 11.70 -8.40 -4.21
C ALA A 81 12.91 -7.46 -4.37
N LEU A 82 12.95 -6.37 -3.60
CA LEU A 82 14.07 -5.43 -3.62
C LEU A 82 15.34 -6.01 -2.99
N ILE A 83 15.21 -6.80 -1.91
CA ILE A 83 16.32 -7.53 -1.27
C ILE A 83 16.89 -8.63 -2.19
N MET A 84 16.09 -9.16 -3.12
CA MET A 84 16.55 -10.19 -4.05
C MET A 84 17.64 -9.69 -5.00
N VAL A 85 17.70 -8.38 -5.23
CA VAL A 85 18.81 -7.73 -5.93
C VAL A 85 19.77 -7.18 -4.86
N PRO A 86 20.85 -7.92 -4.51
CA PRO A 86 21.79 -7.45 -3.50
C PRO A 86 22.46 -6.16 -3.99
N GLY A 87 22.21 -5.05 -3.29
CA GLY A 87 22.68 -3.71 -3.65
C GLY A 87 22.53 -2.74 -2.49
N PHE A 88 23.34 -1.68 -2.46
CA PHE A 88 23.36 -0.75 -1.33
C PHE A 88 22.11 0.14 -1.30
N ILE A 89 21.70 0.65 -2.46
CA ILE A 89 20.51 1.50 -2.58
C ILE A 89 19.24 0.68 -2.32
N SER A 90 19.20 -0.54 -2.87
CA SER A 90 18.12 -1.50 -2.78
C SER A 90 17.94 -1.99 -1.34
N ASP A 91 19.05 -2.27 -0.64
CA ASP A 91 19.03 -2.62 0.78
C ASP A 91 18.46 -1.47 1.64
N VAL A 92 18.90 -0.22 1.41
CA VAL A 92 18.36 0.93 2.13
C VAL A 92 16.87 1.12 1.85
N ALA A 93 16.46 1.04 0.58
CA ALA A 93 15.07 1.18 0.19
C ALA A 93 14.20 0.05 0.75
N ALA A 94 14.71 -1.19 0.78
CA ALA A 94 14.01 -2.33 1.34
C ALA A 94 13.83 -2.19 2.85
N LEU A 95 14.90 -1.82 3.56
CA LEU A 95 14.86 -1.56 5.00
C LEU A 95 13.89 -0.42 5.32
N PHE A 96 13.88 0.63 4.53
CA PHE A 96 12.94 1.76 4.69
C PHE A 96 11.48 1.33 4.54
N LEU A 97 11.21 0.43 3.59
CA LEU A 97 9.88 -0.14 3.35
C LEU A 97 9.46 -1.12 4.46
N LEU A 98 10.42 -1.84 5.03
CA LEU A 98 10.21 -2.78 6.13
C LEU A 98 10.12 -2.11 7.50
N PHE A 99 10.58 -0.87 7.64
CA PHE A 99 10.61 -0.19 8.93
C PHE A 99 9.17 0.11 9.41
N PRO A 100 8.74 -0.36 10.60
CA PRO A 100 7.34 -0.30 11.04
C PRO A 100 6.68 1.09 11.07
N PRO A 101 7.33 2.18 11.51
CA PRO A 101 6.69 3.50 11.55
C PRO A 101 6.49 4.11 10.15
N THR A 102 7.42 3.90 9.22
CA THR A 102 7.24 4.31 7.81
C THR A 102 6.14 3.47 7.15
N ARG A 103 6.10 2.16 7.41
CA ARG A 103 5.04 1.29 6.88
C ARG A 103 3.64 1.74 7.32
N ARG A 104 3.43 2.01 8.61
CA ARG A 104 2.13 2.48 9.14
C ARG A 104 1.70 3.82 8.56
N LEU A 105 2.64 4.73 8.28
CA LEU A 105 2.33 6.04 7.70
C LEU A 105 1.93 5.91 6.22
N VAL A 106 2.66 5.09 5.48
CA VAL A 106 2.44 4.84 4.05
C VAL A 106 1.17 4.00 3.84
N SER A 107 0.97 2.92 4.59
CA SER A 107 -0.22 2.06 4.48
C SER A 107 -1.50 2.82 4.80
N ARG A 108 -1.50 3.70 5.82
CA ARG A 108 -2.64 4.60 6.10
C ARG A 108 -2.95 5.60 4.98
N ARG A 109 -1.94 6.03 4.20
CA ARG A 109 -2.15 6.92 3.04
C ARG A 109 -2.66 6.15 1.83
N ILE A 110 -2.12 4.95 1.61
CA ILE A 110 -2.55 4.06 0.52
C ILE A 110 -3.98 3.58 0.76
N ALA A 111 -4.31 3.11 1.97
CA ALA A 111 -5.66 2.68 2.34
C ALA A 111 -6.70 3.78 2.12
N ARG A 112 -6.42 5.01 2.59
CA ARG A 112 -7.30 6.17 2.36
C ARG A 112 -7.49 6.51 0.88
N LYS A 113 -6.43 6.39 0.07
CA LYS A 113 -6.55 6.59 -1.39
C LYS A 113 -7.31 5.45 -2.05
N ALA A 114 -7.15 4.22 -1.58
CA ALA A 114 -7.86 3.05 -2.09
C ALA A 114 -9.36 3.12 -1.76
N GLU A 115 -9.74 3.54 -0.55
CA GLU A 115 -11.13 3.83 -0.17
C GLU A 115 -11.72 4.96 -1.03
N ALA A 116 -10.99 6.07 -1.20
CA ALA A 116 -11.43 7.18 -2.05
C ALA A 116 -11.57 6.79 -3.53
N ALA A 117 -10.68 5.92 -4.02
CA ALA A 117 -10.76 5.37 -5.37
C ALA A 117 -11.94 4.39 -5.49
N ALA A 118 -12.14 3.50 -4.53
CA ALA A 118 -13.25 2.55 -4.51
C ALA A 118 -14.61 3.26 -4.48
N LEU A 119 -14.76 4.33 -3.70
CA LEU A 119 -15.95 5.18 -3.69
C LEU A 119 -16.18 5.85 -5.06
N LYS A 120 -15.12 6.30 -5.74
CA LYS A 120 -15.21 6.83 -7.10
C LYS A 120 -15.59 5.75 -8.13
N PHE A 121 -15.00 4.57 -8.04
CA PHE A 121 -15.32 3.45 -8.92
C PHE A 121 -16.74 2.92 -8.69
N GLU A 122 -17.26 2.97 -7.46
CA GLU A 122 -18.64 2.60 -7.14
C GLU A 122 -19.64 3.66 -7.65
N HIS A 123 -19.31 4.95 -7.53
CA HIS A 123 -20.08 6.04 -8.12
C HIS A 123 -20.17 5.89 -9.65
N ASP A 124 -19.07 5.58 -10.32
CA ASP A 124 -18.97 5.41 -11.78
C ASP A 124 -19.65 4.12 -12.30
N ARG A 125 -19.78 3.09 -11.44
CA ARG A 125 -20.53 1.86 -11.75
C ARG A 125 -22.03 1.96 -11.46
N ARG A 126 -22.45 2.75 -10.46
CA ARG A 126 -23.87 3.00 -10.16
C ARG A 126 -24.49 4.02 -11.10
N PHE A 127 -23.72 5.00 -11.55
CA PHE A 127 -24.11 5.98 -12.54
C PHE A 127 -23.22 5.79 -13.76
N GLY A 128 -23.67 4.99 -14.74
CA GLY A 128 -22.95 4.83 -15.99
C GLY A 128 -22.72 6.20 -16.66
N PRO A 129 -21.64 6.36 -17.45
CA PRO A 129 -21.30 7.64 -18.06
C PRO A 129 -22.46 8.14 -18.93
N GLY A 130 -23.16 9.18 -18.45
CA GLY A 130 -24.24 9.84 -19.19
C GLY A 130 -25.66 9.69 -18.61
N GLN A 131 -25.87 8.98 -17.49
CA GLN A 131 -27.21 8.94 -16.88
C GLN A 131 -27.43 10.13 -15.95
N VAL A 132 -27.89 11.25 -16.53
CA VAL A 132 -28.51 12.35 -15.78
C VAL A 132 -29.86 11.83 -15.30
N VAL A 133 -29.98 11.52 -14.00
CA VAL A 133 -31.27 11.24 -13.38
C VAL A 133 -31.90 12.59 -13.08
N GLU A 134 -32.93 12.93 -13.84
CA GLU A 134 -33.72 14.14 -13.63
C GLU A 134 -34.45 13.99 -12.28
N GLY A 135 -34.01 14.78 -11.31
CA GLY A 135 -34.64 14.84 -10.00
C GLY A 135 -35.95 15.60 -10.14
N GLU A 136 -37.06 14.88 -10.16
CA GLU A 136 -38.37 15.50 -10.02
C GLU A 136 -38.52 15.95 -8.56
N VAL A 137 -38.58 17.27 -8.36
CA VAL A 137 -38.93 17.84 -7.06
C VAL A 137 -40.42 17.59 -6.88
N VAL A 138 -40.74 16.49 -6.22
CA VAL A 138 -42.09 16.28 -5.70
C VAL A 138 -42.25 17.29 -4.58
N ASP A 139 -42.89 18.42 -4.88
CA ASP A 139 -43.46 19.29 -3.86
C ASP A 139 -44.48 18.45 -3.10
N VAL A 140 -44.03 17.90 -1.97
CA VAL A 140 -44.93 17.21 -1.05
C VAL A 140 -45.76 18.31 -0.43
N ASP A 141 -46.97 18.51 -0.97
CA ASP A 141 -47.98 19.33 -0.32
C ASP A 141 -48.08 18.87 1.14
N PRO A 142 -47.78 19.73 2.12
CA PRO A 142 -47.86 19.34 3.51
C PRO A 142 -49.31 18.91 3.76
N VAL A 143 -49.49 17.64 4.12
CA VAL A 143 -50.79 17.14 4.56
C VAL A 143 -51.15 17.89 5.83
N VAL A 144 -51.92 18.96 5.67
CA VAL A 144 -52.49 19.73 6.77
C VAL A 144 -53.56 18.83 7.39
N ILE A 145 -53.18 18.10 8.43
CA ILE A 145 -54.13 17.42 9.31
C ILE A 145 -54.90 18.51 10.06
N THR A 146 -55.96 19.03 9.45
CA THR A 146 -57.02 19.70 10.19
C THR A 146 -57.89 18.61 10.79
N ASP A 147 -57.50 18.12 11.97
CA ASP A 147 -58.47 17.54 12.88
C ASP A 147 -58.87 18.62 13.89
N ARG A 148 -59.87 19.39 13.49
CA ARG A 148 -60.56 20.35 14.34
C ARG A 148 -61.75 19.61 14.95
N ARG A 149 -61.60 19.24 16.23
CA ARG A 149 -62.66 19.23 17.24
C ARG A 149 -64.02 18.74 16.74
N GLU A 150 -64.29 17.46 16.92
CA GLU A 150 -65.62 17.03 17.38
C GLU A 150 -65.50 16.53 18.83
N LEU A 151 -65.44 17.52 19.72
CA LEU A 151 -65.89 17.40 21.10
C LEU A 151 -67.41 17.63 21.08
N THR A 152 -68.20 16.55 21.03
CA THR A 152 -69.52 16.45 21.69
C THR A 152 -70.00 15.01 21.70
#